data_AF-A0A8S3G7M5-F1
#
_entry.id   AF-A0A8S3G7M5-F1
#
_cell.length_a   1.000
_cell.length_b   1.000
_cell.length_c   1.000
_cell.angle_alpha   90.00
_cell.angle_beta   90.00
_cell.angle_gamma   90.00
#
_symmetry.space_group_name_H-M   'P 1'
#
loop_
_entity.id
_entity.type
_entity.pdbx_description
1 polymer ?
#
loop_
_entity_poly.entity_id
_entity_poly.type
_entity_poly.pdbx_seq_one_letter_code
_entity_poly.pdbx_strand_id
1 'polypeptide(L)'
;GIVICTGENSEFGKVFQLMQQQEAPKTPLQKSMDTLGKQLSFYSLSIIGFIVIVGWLQGRHLLEMFTIGVSLAVAAIPEGLPIVVTVTLALGVQRMAKREAIIKKLPIVETLGRVKFISSF
;
A
#
# COMPACT_ATOMS: atom_id res chain seq x y z
N GLY A 1 7.20 52.28 -1.43
CA GLY A 1 7.23 51.21 -0.42
C GLY A 1 8.54 50.48 -0.51
N ILE A 2 9.11 50.04 0.62
CA ILE A 2 10.38 49.29 0.67
C ILE A 2 10.06 47.80 0.69
N VAL A 3 10.76 47.01 -0.11
CA VAL A 3 10.63 45.56 -0.12
C VAL A 3 11.38 44.99 1.08
N ILE A 4 10.67 44.28 1.95
CA ILE A 4 11.19 43.69 3.19
C ILE A 4 11.66 42.24 3.00
N CYS A 5 10.92 41.46 2.19
CA CYS A 5 11.21 40.05 1.92
C CYS A 5 10.71 39.67 0.51
N THR A 6 11.40 38.77 -0.18
CA THR A 6 10.99 38.21 -1.49
C THR A 6 11.21 36.70 -1.53
N GLY A 7 10.48 36.02 -2.43
CA GLY A 7 10.64 34.59 -2.65
C GLY A 7 10.36 33.74 -1.41
N GLU A 8 11.21 32.75 -1.15
CA GLU A 8 11.09 31.80 -0.04
C GLU A 8 11.17 32.45 1.34
N ASN A 9 11.89 33.59 1.46
CA ASN A 9 12.00 34.34 2.70
C ASN A 9 10.75 35.19 3.02
N SER A 10 9.77 35.24 2.11
CA SER A 10 8.48 35.85 2.40
C SER A 10 7.61 34.92 3.26
N GLU A 11 6.64 35.49 3.98
CA GLU A 11 5.67 34.69 4.74
C GLU A 11 4.90 33.70 3.85
N PHE A 12 4.60 34.08 2.60
CA PHE A 12 4.03 33.18 1.59
C PHE A 12 4.97 32.02 1.22
N GLY A 13 6.27 32.32 1.09
CA GLY A 13 7.31 31.34 0.83
C GLY A 13 7.43 30.31 1.94
N LYS A 14 7.40 30.76 3.21
CA LYS A 14 7.40 29.88 4.38
C LYS A 14 6.19 28.96 4.43
N VAL A 15 4.98 29.47 4.17
CA VAL A 15 3.75 28.64 4.14
C VAL A 15 3.83 27.58 3.04
N PHE A 16 4.31 27.95 1.85
CA PHE A 16 4.46 27.02 0.75
C PHE A 16 5.46 25.91 1.06
N GLN A 17 6.57 26.25 1.72
CA GLN A 17 7.59 25.30 2.15
C GLN A 17 7.06 24.32 3.20
N LEU A 18 6.26 24.81 4.16
CA LEU A 18 5.57 23.96 5.14
C LEU A 18 4.57 23.00 4.50
N MET A 19 3.86 23.42 3.44
CA MET A 19 2.94 22.53 2.70
C MET A 19 3.69 21.46 1.89
N GLN A 20 4.89 21.76 1.40
CA GLN A 20 5.63 20.89 0.50
C GLN A 20 6.44 19.82 1.23
N GLN A 21 6.87 20.10 2.46
CA GLN A 21 7.61 19.15 3.32
C GLN A 21 6.73 18.01 3.87
N GLN A 22 5.41 18.08 3.68
CA GLN A 22 4.51 17.08 4.22
C GLN A 22 4.34 15.92 3.23
N GLU A 23 5.05 14.82 3.47
CA GLU A 23 4.81 13.58 2.73
C GLU A 23 3.37 13.08 2.97
N ALA A 24 2.70 12.70 1.88
CA ALA A 24 1.35 12.17 1.98
C ALA A 24 1.37 10.87 2.80
N PRO A 25 0.62 10.78 3.91
CA PRO A 25 0.60 9.57 4.72
C PRO A 25 0.02 8.40 3.93
N LYS A 26 0.55 7.20 4.16
CA LYS A 26 -0.01 5.95 3.60
C LYS A 26 -1.50 5.84 3.93
N THR A 27 -2.30 5.47 2.94
CA THR A 27 -3.74 5.29 3.13
C THR A 27 -4.02 4.08 4.02
N PRO A 28 -5.15 4.05 4.73
CA PRO A 28 -5.36 3.00 5.71
C PRO A 28 -5.59 1.61 5.08
N LEU A 29 -6.01 1.51 3.81
CA LEU A 29 -6.08 0.24 3.06
C LEU A 29 -4.68 -0.22 2.66
N GLN A 30 -3.78 0.69 2.27
CA GLN A 30 -2.38 0.34 2.05
C GLN A 30 -1.77 -0.23 3.33
N LYS A 31 -2.04 0.35 4.50
CA LYS A 31 -1.59 -0.21 5.79
C LYS A 31 -2.18 -1.59 6.07
N SER A 32 -3.47 -1.79 5.78
CA SER A 32 -4.11 -3.10 5.93
C SER A 32 -3.54 -4.14 4.97
N MET A 33 -3.29 -3.79 3.71
CA MET A 33 -2.67 -4.65 2.71
C MET A 33 -1.23 -5.02 3.09
N ASP A 34 -0.44 -4.05 3.57
CA ASP A 34 0.92 -4.29 4.09
C ASP A 34 0.89 -5.30 5.24
N THR A 35 -0.12 -5.20 6.11
CA THR A 35 -0.28 -6.11 7.27
C THR A 35 -0.71 -7.51 6.83
N LEU A 36 -1.73 -7.61 5.97
CA LEU A 36 -2.19 -8.90 5.43
C LEU A 36 -1.10 -9.60 4.63
N GLY A 37 -0.38 -8.86 3.77
CA GLY A 37 0.74 -9.39 3.01
C GLY A 37 1.84 -9.93 3.92
N LYS A 38 2.20 -9.18 4.98
CA LYS A 38 3.16 -9.66 5.99
C LYS A 38 2.68 -10.91 6.72
N GLN A 39 1.42 -10.96 7.13
CA GLN A 39 0.87 -12.13 7.83
C GLN A 39 0.86 -13.36 6.92
N LEU A 40 0.31 -13.24 5.71
CA LEU A 40 0.26 -14.33 4.74
C LEU A 40 1.66 -14.83 4.37
N SER A 41 2.59 -13.90 4.10
CA SER A 41 3.98 -14.23 3.82
C SER A 41 4.66 -14.93 5.00
N PHE A 42 4.43 -14.48 6.22
CA PHE A 42 4.99 -15.10 7.42
C PHE A 42 4.48 -16.53 7.62
N TYR A 43 3.17 -16.76 7.47
CA TYR A 43 2.59 -18.10 7.56
C TYR A 43 3.07 -19.01 6.43
N SER A 44 3.10 -18.52 5.19
CA SER A 44 3.53 -19.34 4.05
C SER A 44 5.01 -19.73 4.14
N LEU A 45 5.91 -18.79 4.48
CA LEU A 45 7.32 -19.08 4.71
C LEU A 45 7.53 -20.08 5.84
N SER A 46 6.76 -19.97 6.93
CA SER A 46 6.84 -20.90 8.05
C SER A 46 6.48 -22.33 7.61
N ILE A 47 5.41 -22.49 6.83
CA ILE A 47 4.96 -23.79 6.32
C ILE A 47 5.96 -24.35 5.30
N ILE A 48 6.45 -23.52 4.37
CA ILE A 48 7.45 -23.92 3.37
C ILE A 48 8.75 -24.37 4.04
N GLY A 49 9.24 -23.61 5.01
CA GLY A 49 10.43 -23.97 5.79
C GLY A 49 10.24 -25.29 6.51
N PHE A 50 9.07 -25.51 7.11
CA PHE A 50 8.75 -26.78 7.76
C PHE A 50 8.77 -27.96 6.77
N ILE A 51 8.14 -27.81 5.60
CA ILE A 51 8.12 -28.85 4.55
C ILE A 51 9.55 -29.17 4.07
N VAL A 52 10.39 -28.17 3.86
CA VAL A 52 11.78 -28.35 3.41
C VAL A 52 12.61 -29.07 4.48
N ILE A 53 12.45 -28.73 5.77
CA ILE A 53 13.13 -29.40 6.88
C ILE A 53 12.72 -30.88 6.96
N VAL A 54 11.43 -31.17 6.87
CA VAL A 54 10.91 -32.55 6.87
C VAL A 54 11.40 -33.33 5.65
N GLY A 55 11.41 -32.69 4.46
CA GLY A 55 11.90 -33.29 3.22
C GLY A 55 13.40 -33.61 3.26
N TRP A 56 14.20 -32.75 3.91
CA TRP A 56 15.61 -33.00 4.11
C TRP A 56 15.86 -34.17 5.08
N LEU A 57 15.09 -34.26 6.18
CA LEU A 57 15.17 -35.39 7.11
C LEU A 57 14.75 -36.72 6.47
N GLN A 58 13.87 -36.71 5.46
CA GLN A 58 13.53 -37.90 4.67
C GLN A 58 14.64 -38.37 3.71
N GLY A 59 15.77 -37.65 3.62
CA GLY A 59 16.87 -38.00 2.72
C GLY A 59 16.58 -37.67 1.25
N ARG A 60 15.60 -36.79 0.96
CA ARG A 60 15.34 -36.34 -0.41
C ARG A 60 16.48 -35.46 -0.92
N HIS A 61 16.68 -35.47 -2.23
CA HIS A 61 17.76 -34.71 -2.86
C HIS A 61 17.57 -33.20 -2.61
N LEU A 62 18.60 -32.53 -2.09
CA LEU A 62 18.56 -31.10 -1.72
C LEU A 62 18.08 -30.20 -2.88
N LEU A 63 18.52 -30.52 -4.10
CA LEU A 63 18.12 -29.79 -5.32
C LEU A 63 16.62 -29.87 -5.60
N GLU A 64 15.99 -31.02 -5.33
CA GLU A 64 14.56 -31.23 -5.57
C GLU A 64 13.71 -30.57 -4.48
N MET A 65 14.17 -30.59 -3.22
CA MET A 65 13.49 -29.86 -2.13
C MET A 65 13.62 -28.35 -2.32
N PHE A 66 14.73 -27.87 -2.87
CA PHE A 66 14.93 -26.47 -3.19
C PHE A 66 13.97 -25.99 -4.29
N THR A 67 13.80 -26.74 -5.39
CA THR A 67 12.85 -26.37 -6.45
C THR A 67 11.41 -26.37 -5.98
N ILE A 68 11.01 -27.34 -5.14
CA ILE A 68 9.67 -27.37 -4.52
C ILE A 68 9.48 -26.18 -3.58
N GLY A 69 10.48 -25.87 -2.75
CA GLY A 69 10.43 -24.73 -1.83
C GLY A 69 10.29 -23.39 -2.55
N VAL A 70 11.08 -23.17 -3.61
CA VAL A 70 10.98 -21.95 -4.43
C VAL A 70 9.64 -21.87 -5.16
N SER A 71 9.15 -22.98 -5.71
CA SER A 71 7.84 -23.04 -6.38
C SER A 71 6.68 -22.68 -5.44
N LEU A 72 6.68 -23.24 -4.23
CA LEU A 72 5.70 -22.90 -3.19
C LEU A 72 5.82 -21.45 -2.74
N ALA A 73 7.03 -20.92 -2.61
CA ALA A 73 7.27 -19.55 -2.20
C ALA A 73 6.69 -18.55 -3.21
N VAL A 74 6.90 -18.79 -4.50
CA VAL A 74 6.32 -17.97 -5.58
C VAL A 74 4.79 -18.09 -5.60
N ALA A 75 4.25 -19.31 -5.45
CA ALA A 75 2.80 -19.53 -5.41
C ALA A 75 2.11 -18.84 -4.22
N ALA A 76 2.84 -18.59 -3.12
CA ALA A 76 2.33 -17.93 -1.93
C ALA A 76 2.37 -16.40 -1.99
N ILE A 77 2.94 -15.80 -3.04
CA ILE A 77 2.95 -14.35 -3.21
C ILE A 77 1.51 -13.87 -3.42
N PRO A 78 1.01 -12.91 -2.63
CA PRO A 78 -0.34 -12.40 -2.77
C PRO A 78 -0.47 -11.44 -3.96
N GLU A 79 -0.25 -11.94 -5.18
CA GLU A 79 -0.33 -11.15 -6.42
C GLU A 79 -1.76 -10.67 -6.74
N GLY A 80 -2.78 -11.40 -6.27
CA GLY A 80 -4.18 -11.05 -6.48
C GLY A 80 -4.70 -9.91 -5.61
N LEU A 81 -4.12 -9.68 -4.42
CA LEU A 81 -4.60 -8.69 -3.45
C LEU A 81 -4.52 -7.24 -4.00
N PRO A 82 -3.40 -6.78 -4.58
CA PRO A 82 -3.30 -5.44 -5.18
C PRO A 82 -4.24 -5.24 -6.37
N ILE A 83 -4.46 -6.29 -7.17
CA ILE A 83 -5.31 -6.24 -8.37
C ILE A 83 -6.76 -6.00 -7.98
N VAL A 84 -7.30 -6.83 -7.07
CA VAL A 84 -8.69 -6.73 -6.62
C VAL A 84 -8.99 -5.39 -5.96
N VAL A 85 -8.04 -4.89 -5.16
CA VAL A 85 -8.14 -3.57 -4.52
C VAL A 85 -8.23 -2.45 -5.56
N THR A 86 -7.36 -2.48 -6.57
CA THR A 86 -7.32 -1.44 -7.61
C THR A 86 -8.62 -1.40 -8.42
N VAL A 87 -9.13 -2.57 -8.80
CA VAL A 87 -10.43 -2.69 -9.51
C VAL A 87 -11.57 -2.16 -8.66
N THR A 88 -11.60 -2.51 -7.36
CA THR A 88 -12.64 -2.05 -6.44
C THR A 88 -12.61 -0.53 -6.27
N LEU A 89 -11.41 0.06 -6.13
CA LEU A 89 -11.24 1.52 -6.06
C LEU A 89 -11.64 2.21 -7.37
N ALA A 90 -11.29 1.64 -8.52
CA ALA A 90 -11.67 2.19 -9.82
C ALA A 90 -13.21 2.21 -10.00
N LEU A 91 -13.90 1.14 -9.59
CA LEU A 91 -15.37 1.11 -9.55
C LEU A 91 -15.93 2.16 -8.59
N GLY A 92 -15.28 2.37 -7.44
CA GLY A 92 -15.62 3.43 -6.50
C GLY A 92 -15.48 4.83 -7.10
N VAL A 93 -14.36 5.12 -7.77
CA VAL A 93 -14.15 6.37 -8.51
C VAL A 93 -15.22 6.57 -9.58
N GLN A 94 -15.49 5.54 -10.38
CA GLN A 94 -16.50 5.61 -11.43
C GLN A 94 -17.89 5.93 -10.88
N ARG A 95 -18.24 5.39 -9.69
CA ARG A 95 -19.49 5.72 -8.99
C ARG A 95 -19.52 7.16 -8.46
N MET A 96 -18.39 7.68 -7.96
CA MET A 96 -18.28 9.07 -7.48
C MET A 96 -18.31 10.08 -8.63
N ALA A 97 -17.68 9.76 -9.76
CA ALA A 97 -17.69 10.60 -10.96
C ALA A 97 -19.12 10.77 -11.53
N LYS A 98 -19.96 9.72 -11.44
CA LYS A 98 -21.40 9.81 -11.80
C LYS A 98 -22.20 10.75 -10.89
N ARG A 99 -21.68 11.12 -9.72
CA ARG A 99 -22.28 12.07 -8.76
C ARG A 99 -21.52 13.41 -8.76
N GLU A 100 -20.89 13.76 -9.88
CA GLU A 100 -20.15 15.01 -10.07
C GLU A 100 -18.93 15.21 -9.13
N ALA A 101 -18.44 14.14 -8.49
CA ALA A 101 -17.24 14.17 -7.66
C ALA A 101 -16.03 13.58 -8.41
N ILE A 102 -15.14 14.44 -8.90
CA ILE A 102 -13.94 14.04 -9.67
C ILE A 102 -12.78 13.70 -8.72
N ILE A 103 -12.37 12.43 -8.71
CA ILE A 103 -11.24 11.94 -7.92
C ILE A 103 -9.95 12.02 -8.75
N LYS A 104 -8.95 12.79 -8.30
CA LYS A 104 -7.64 12.91 -8.98
C LYS A 104 -6.64 11.80 -8.63
N LYS A 105 -6.81 11.13 -7.48
CA LYS A 105 -5.95 10.01 -7.04
C LYS A 105 -6.82 8.88 -6.49
N LEU A 106 -6.69 7.67 -7.02
CA LEU A 106 -7.48 6.50 -6.60
C LEU A 106 -7.50 6.26 -5.07
N PRO A 107 -6.39 6.44 -4.33
CA PRO A 107 -6.40 6.20 -2.88
C PRO A 107 -7.27 7.18 -2.07
N ILE A 108 -7.68 8.32 -2.65
CA ILE A 108 -8.55 9.31 -1.97
C ILE A 108 -9.96 8.75 -1.75
N VAL A 109 -10.44 7.87 -2.64
CA VAL A 109 -11.75 7.20 -2.48
C VAL A 109 -11.85 6.49 -1.14
N GLU A 110 -10.75 5.87 -0.74
CA GLU A 110 -10.68 5.12 0.50
C GLU A 110 -10.71 6.03 1.73
N THR A 111 -9.98 7.14 1.67
CA THR A 111 -9.99 8.16 2.73
C THR A 111 -11.38 8.78 2.87
N LEU A 112 -12.05 9.12 1.76
CA LEU A 112 -13.42 9.65 1.76
C LEU A 112 -14.42 8.68 2.40
N GLY A 113 -14.30 7.38 2.12
CA GLY A 113 -15.15 6.35 2.73
C GLY A 113 -14.92 6.14 4.23
N ARG A 114 -13.80 6.60 4.79
CA ARG A 114 -13.44 6.50 6.22
C ARG A 114 -13.43 7.83 6.96
N VAL A 115 -13.90 8.92 6.37
CA VAL A 115 -13.94 10.23 7.04
C VAL A 115 -14.80 10.13 8.30
N LYS A 116 -14.22 10.45 9.45
CA LYS A 116 -14.93 10.54 10.75
C LYS A 116 -15.20 11.97 11.18
N PHE A 117 -14.37 12.92 10.74
CA PHE A 117 -14.48 14.33 11.09
C PHE A 117 -14.32 15.17 9.82
N ILE A 118 -15.24 16.12 9.63
CA ILE A 118 -15.22 17.08 8.53
C ILE A 118 -14.99 18.44 9.18
N SER A 119 -13.83 19.04 8.93
CA SER A 119 -13.56 20.44 9.29
C SER A 119 -14.03 21.32 8.14
N SER A 120 -15.19 21.98 8.32
CA SER A 120 -15.63 23.09 7.48
C SER A 120 -15.29 24.39 8.19
N PHE A 121 -14.73 25.35 7.46
CA PHE A 121 -14.58 26.73 7.95
C PHE A 121 -15.93 27.45 7.93
#